data_AF-A0A1I7A8Z6-F1
#
_entry.id   AF-A0A1I7A8Z6-F1
#
_cell.length_a   1.000
_cell.length_b   1.000
_cell.length_c   1.000
_cell.angle_alpha   90.00
_cell.angle_beta   90.00
_cell.angle_gamma   90.00
#
_symmetry.space_group_name_H-M   'P 1'
#
loop_
_entity.id
_entity.type
_entity.pdbx_description
1 polymer ?
#
loop_
_entity_poly.entity_id
_entity_poly.type
_entity_poly.pdbx_seq_one_letter_code
_entity_poly.pdbx_strand_id
1 'polypeptide(L)'
;MVTRWTSCGNAAERDTSRVTFGPGADTAASYVAELLDGLPAAEDDGLDSDEIRVLLADDYEGPGAAQGFSASDPLSLHPDSHAPLAGPSAPSDDAITPEGIPCVN
;
A
#
# COMPACT_ATOMS: atom_id res chain seq x y z
N MET A 1 -12.22 17.13 7.84
CA MET A 1 -11.77 15.94 8.57
C MET A 1 -11.04 15.08 7.54
N VAL A 2 -9.73 14.90 7.65
CA VAL A 2 -8.94 14.14 6.66
C VAL A 2 -8.83 12.71 7.16
N THR A 3 -9.53 11.78 6.50
CA THR A 3 -9.42 10.35 6.80
C THR A 3 -8.02 9.91 6.37
N ARG A 4 -7.17 9.61 7.35
CA ARG A 4 -5.83 9.07 7.09
C ARG A 4 -6.00 7.57 6.85
N TRP A 5 -5.72 7.12 5.64
CA TRP A 5 -5.67 5.69 5.32
C TRP A 5 -4.52 5.04 6.08
N THR A 6 -4.79 3.92 6.76
CA THR A 6 -3.78 3.17 7.52
C THR A 6 -2.84 2.39 6.59
N SER A 7 -3.34 1.91 5.44
CA SER A 7 -2.55 1.23 4.41
C SER A 7 -3.27 1.32 3.06
N CYS A 8 -2.51 1.34 1.96
CA CYS A 8 -3.00 1.14 0.60
C CYS A 8 -2.10 0.16 -0.14
N GLY A 9 -2.69 -0.66 -1.01
CA GLY A 9 -1.96 -1.68 -1.77
C GLY A 9 -2.89 -2.48 -2.67
N ASN A 10 -2.28 -3.36 -3.48
CA ASN A 10 -3.03 -4.26 -4.34
C ASN A 10 -3.52 -5.48 -3.55
N ALA A 11 -4.77 -5.84 -3.75
CA ALA A 11 -5.35 -7.05 -3.20
C ALA A 11 -5.48 -8.13 -4.29
N ALA A 12 -5.87 -9.34 -3.92
CA ALA A 12 -6.17 -10.39 -4.91
C ALA A 12 -7.26 -9.95 -5.90
N GLU A 13 -7.17 -10.44 -7.13
CA GLU A 13 -8.11 -10.16 -8.23
C GLU A 13 -9.55 -10.54 -7.86
N ARG A 14 -10.52 -9.76 -8.35
CA ARG A 14 -11.96 -9.96 -8.13
C ARG A 14 -12.78 -9.24 -9.20
N ASP A 15 -14.00 -9.72 -9.41
CA ASP A 15 -14.90 -9.17 -10.44
C ASP A 15 -15.68 -7.92 -9.99
N THR A 16 -15.87 -7.72 -8.68
CA THR A 16 -16.77 -6.68 -8.15
C THR A 16 -16.16 -5.85 -7.03
N SER A 17 -16.43 -4.55 -7.07
CA SER A 17 -16.05 -3.57 -6.07
C SER A 17 -16.96 -3.63 -4.85
N ARG A 18 -16.37 -3.52 -3.65
CA ARG A 18 -17.13 -3.57 -2.39
C ARG A 18 -16.39 -2.92 -1.23
N VAL A 19 -17.14 -2.54 -0.21
CA VAL A 19 -16.61 -2.15 1.10
C VAL A 19 -16.80 -3.31 2.06
N THR A 20 -15.72 -3.76 2.71
CA THR A 20 -15.78 -4.75 3.78
C THR A 20 -15.43 -4.12 5.10
N PHE A 21 -16.08 -4.51 6.19
CA PHE A 21 -15.85 -3.92 7.50
C PHE A 21 -15.88 -4.96 8.62
N GLY A 22 -15.10 -4.72 9.67
CA GLY A 22 -15.13 -5.52 10.88
C GLY A 22 -16.24 -5.08 11.84
N PRO A 23 -16.47 -5.84 12.92
CA PRO A 23 -17.55 -5.58 13.85
C PRO A 23 -17.44 -4.17 14.45
N GLY A 24 -18.57 -3.45 14.49
CA GLY A 24 -18.67 -2.08 15.01
C GLY A 24 -18.46 -0.96 13.98
N ALA A 25 -17.94 -1.27 12.78
CA ALA A 25 -17.68 -0.27 11.74
C ALA A 25 -18.83 0.01 10.76
N ASP A 26 -20.00 -0.64 10.90
CA ASP A 26 -21.14 -0.58 9.95
C ASP A 26 -21.50 0.84 9.49
N THR A 27 -21.67 1.77 10.44
CA THR A 27 -22.08 3.15 10.10
C THR A 27 -21.01 3.87 9.31
N ALA A 28 -19.74 3.66 9.65
CA ALA A 28 -18.62 4.27 8.95
C ALA A 28 -18.39 3.61 7.57
N ALA A 29 -18.59 2.29 7.47
CA ALA A 29 -18.52 1.56 6.21
C ALA A 29 -19.62 2.00 5.24
N SER A 30 -20.86 2.14 5.73
CA SER A 30 -21.98 2.67 4.95
C SER A 30 -21.70 4.09 4.45
N TYR A 31 -21.11 4.95 5.29
CA TYR A 31 -20.71 6.29 4.88
C TYR A 31 -19.64 6.27 3.77
N VAL A 32 -18.64 5.39 3.87
CA VAL A 32 -17.62 5.21 2.84
C VAL A 32 -18.22 4.66 1.54
N ALA A 33 -19.14 3.69 1.62
CA ALA A 33 -19.84 3.14 0.48
C ALA A 33 -20.61 4.23 -0.30
N GLU A 34 -21.36 5.09 0.39
CA GLU A 34 -22.08 6.21 -0.22
C GLU A 34 -21.14 7.21 -0.90
N LEU A 35 -19.96 7.49 -0.30
CA LEU A 35 -18.94 8.33 -0.92
C LEU A 35 -18.34 7.74 -2.20
N LEU A 36 -18.42 6.42 -2.36
CA LEU A 36 -17.86 5.67 -3.49
C LEU A 36 -18.95 5.26 -4.49
N ASP A 37 -20.03 6.03 -4.61
CA ASP A 37 -21.15 5.79 -5.53
C ASP A 37 -22.06 4.62 -5.11
N GLY A 38 -22.17 4.36 -3.80
CA GLY A 38 -23.11 3.37 -3.25
C GLY A 38 -22.63 1.93 -3.38
N LEU A 39 -21.31 1.69 -3.24
CA LEU A 39 -20.75 0.34 -3.28
C LEU A 39 -21.41 -0.58 -2.23
N PRO A 40 -21.56 -1.89 -2.53
CA PRO A 40 -22.06 -2.83 -1.55
C PRO A 40 -21.13 -2.89 -0.33
N ALA A 41 -21.71 -2.75 0.86
CA ALA A 41 -21.02 -2.91 2.13
C ALA A 41 -21.37 -4.27 2.75
N ALA A 42 -20.35 -5.01 3.23
CA ALA A 42 -20.54 -6.30 3.89
C ALA A 42 -19.60 -6.46 5.09
N GLU A 43 -20.12 -7.06 6.16
CA GLU A 43 -19.29 -7.44 7.31
C GLU A 43 -18.35 -8.59 6.92
N ASP A 44 -17.11 -8.54 7.42
CA ASP A 44 -16.08 -9.56 7.24
C ASP A 44 -15.48 -9.90 8.61
N ASP A 45 -15.77 -11.11 9.11
CA ASP A 45 -15.30 -11.62 10.39
C ASP A 45 -13.76 -11.77 10.47
N GLY A 46 -13.07 -11.68 9.33
CA GLY A 46 -11.61 -11.69 9.24
C GLY A 46 -10.95 -10.33 9.50
N LEU A 47 -11.74 -9.27 9.67
CA LEU A 47 -11.25 -7.92 9.96
C LEU A 47 -11.31 -7.61 11.45
N ASP A 48 -10.34 -6.82 11.93
CA ASP A 48 -10.37 -6.30 13.28
C ASP A 48 -11.59 -5.39 13.51
N SER A 49 -11.99 -5.26 14.77
CA SER A 49 -13.02 -4.30 15.16
C SER A 49 -12.66 -2.89 14.70
N ASP A 50 -13.66 -2.15 14.24
CA ASP A 50 -13.51 -0.80 13.69
C ASP A 50 -12.62 -0.70 12.42
N GLU A 51 -12.21 -1.82 11.80
CA GLU A 51 -11.49 -1.82 10.52
C GLU A 51 -12.46 -1.73 9.33
N ILE A 52 -12.09 -0.92 8.34
CA ILE A 52 -12.76 -0.84 7.04
C ILE A 52 -11.73 -1.08 5.95
N ARG A 53 -12.09 -1.91 4.99
CA ARG A 53 -11.30 -2.21 3.81
C ARG A 53 -12.12 -1.96 2.56
N VAL A 54 -11.61 -1.11 1.68
CA VAL A 54 -12.21 -0.82 0.38
C VAL A 54 -11.51 -1.66 -0.68
N LEU A 55 -12.30 -2.38 -1.46
CA LEU A 55 -11.84 -3.28 -2.51
C LEU A 55 -12.41 -2.79 -3.83
N LEU A 56 -11.55 -2.27 -4.70
CA LEU A 56 -11.93 -1.81 -6.04
C LEU A 56 -11.54 -2.88 -7.07
N ALA A 57 -12.44 -3.11 -8.03
CA ALA A 57 -12.30 -4.02 -9.15
C ALA A 57 -12.40 -3.25 -10.48
N ASP A 58 -12.30 -3.94 -11.61
CA ASP A 58 -12.47 -3.35 -12.95
C ASP A 58 -13.87 -2.76 -13.18
N ASP A 59 -14.88 -3.15 -12.40
CA ASP A 59 -16.24 -2.59 -12.48
C ASP A 59 -16.37 -1.22 -11.79
N TYR A 60 -15.34 -0.72 -11.11
CA TYR A 60 -15.43 0.55 -10.39
C TYR A 60 -15.42 1.76 -11.32
N GLU A 61 -16.57 2.43 -11.44
CA GLU A 61 -16.75 3.66 -12.22
C GLU A 61 -16.90 4.92 -11.34
N GLY A 62 -16.77 4.76 -10.01
CA GLY A 62 -16.99 5.83 -9.04
C GLY A 62 -15.86 6.88 -8.95
N PRO A 63 -15.92 7.77 -7.94
CA PRO A 63 -14.93 8.82 -7.74
C PRO A 63 -13.49 8.29 -7.75
N GLY A 64 -12.64 8.90 -8.57
CA GLY A 64 -11.23 8.53 -8.72
C GLY A 64 -10.94 7.46 -9.78
N ALA A 65 -11.94 6.80 -10.36
CA ALA A 65 -11.75 5.77 -11.39
C ALA A 65 -10.98 6.30 -12.63
N ALA A 66 -11.30 7.52 -13.08
CA ALA A 66 -10.65 8.15 -14.24
C ALA A 66 -9.17 8.50 -14.01
N GLN A 67 -8.65 8.38 -12.78
CA GLN A 67 -7.25 8.66 -12.47
C GLN A 67 -6.30 7.54 -12.93
N GLY A 68 -6.84 6.44 -13.47
CA GLY A 68 -6.03 5.40 -14.09
C GLY A 68 -5.17 4.64 -13.08
N PHE A 69 -5.63 4.50 -11.83
CA PHE A 69 -5.06 3.55 -10.86
C PHE A 69 -5.40 2.10 -11.26
N SER A 70 -5.21 1.76 -12.52
CA SER A 70 -5.11 0.37 -12.91
C SER A 70 -3.84 -0.17 -12.28
N ALA A 71 -3.92 -1.37 -11.68
CA ALA A 71 -2.77 -2.03 -11.09
C ALA A 71 -1.62 -1.97 -12.10
N SER A 72 -0.58 -1.19 -11.80
CA SER A 72 0.59 -1.16 -12.66
C SER A 72 1.05 -2.61 -12.82
N ASP A 73 1.39 -2.98 -14.06
CA ASP A 73 1.95 -4.29 -14.41
C ASP A 73 2.87 -4.74 -13.25
N PRO A 74 2.68 -5.95 -12.69
CA PRO A 74 3.39 -6.36 -11.49
C PRO A 74 4.88 -6.10 -11.71
N LEU A 75 5.44 -5.19 -10.91
CA LEU A 75 6.84 -4.81 -11.03
C LEU A 75 7.65 -6.08 -10.82
N SER A 76 8.17 -6.63 -11.91
CA SER A 76 9.00 -7.83 -11.87
C SER A 76 10.33 -7.44 -11.25
N LEU A 77 10.40 -7.53 -9.92
CA LEU A 77 11.64 -7.45 -9.16
C LEU A 77 12.46 -8.69 -9.49
N HIS A 78 13.19 -8.66 -10.61
CA HIS A 78 14.09 -9.73 -10.99
C HIS A 78 15.31 -9.64 -10.07
N PRO A 79 15.51 -10.59 -9.12
CA PRO A 79 16.63 -10.51 -8.18
C PRO A 79 17.99 -10.63 -8.90
N ASP A 80 18.00 -11.16 -10.12
CA ASP A 80 19.21 -11.41 -10.91
C ASP A 80 19.52 -10.33 -11.97
N SER A 81 18.67 -9.29 -12.10
CA SER A 81 18.87 -8.19 -13.08
C SER A 81 19.64 -7.02 -12.46
N HIS A 82 20.54 -7.31 -11.52
CA HIS A 82 21.60 -6.37 -11.23
C HIS A 82 22.56 -6.42 -12.42
N ALA A 83 22.34 -5.55 -13.41
CA ALA A 83 23.48 -5.06 -14.17
C ALA A 83 24.50 -4.61 -13.09
N PRO A 84 25.73 -5.14 -13.07
CA PRO A 84 26.74 -4.59 -12.20
C PRO A 84 26.86 -3.13 -12.61
N LEU A 85 26.39 -2.23 -11.75
CA LEU A 85 26.88 -0.87 -11.77
C LEU A 85 28.39 -1.05 -11.74
N ALA A 86 29.09 -0.64 -12.80
CA ALA A 86 30.53 -0.50 -12.75
C ALA A 86 30.79 0.44 -11.57
N GLY A 87 31.12 -0.15 -10.43
CA GLY A 87 31.49 0.60 -9.25
C GLY A 87 32.68 1.46 -9.63
N PRO A 88 32.79 2.69 -9.10
CA PRO A 88 34.06 3.38 -9.16
C PRO A 88 35.14 2.43 -8.62
N SER A 89 36.26 2.32 -9.34
CA SER A 89 37.40 1.46 -8.99
C SER A 89 37.66 1.50 -7.49
N ALA A 90 37.77 0.33 -6.88
CA ALA A 90 38.01 0.18 -5.46
C ALA A 90 39.16 1.08 -5.00
N PRO A 91 38.96 1.97 -4.00
CA PRO A 91 40.10 2.47 -3.24
C PRO A 91 40.72 1.29 -2.50
N SER A 92 42.06 1.23 -2.54
CA SER A 92 42.86 0.21 -1.86
C SER A 92 42.48 0.06 -0.39
N ASP A 93 42.73 -1.15 0.11
CA ASP A 93 42.63 -1.62 1.49
C ASP A 93 43.23 -0.62 2.49
N ASP A 94 42.42 0.31 2.96
CA ASP A 94 42.67 1.09 4.18
C ASP A 94 41.34 1.14 4.92
N ALA A 95 41.17 0.15 5.80
CA ALA A 95 39.99 0.05 6.65
C ALA A 95 39.87 1.33 7.48
N ILE A 96 38.66 1.91 7.53
CA ILE A 96 38.39 3.07 8.40
C ILE A 96 38.48 2.59 9.86
N THR A 97 39.66 2.69 10.45
CA THR A 97 39.88 2.45 11.88
C THR A 97 39.42 3.66 12.68
N PRO A 98 38.69 3.50 13.79
CA PRO A 98 38.16 4.61 14.59
C PRO A 98 39.22 5.33 15.46
N GLU A 99 40.50 5.34 15.05
CA GLU A 99 41.62 5.89 15.85
C GLU A 99 41.67 7.44 15.91
N GLY A 100 40.58 8.13 15.59
CA GLY A 100 40.55 9.58 15.41
C GLY A 100 39.46 10.35 16.11
N ILE A 101 38.65 9.74 16.99
CA ILE A 101 37.64 10.48 17.76
C ILE A 101 38.22 10.87 19.13
N PRO A 102 38.64 12.14 19.34
CA PRO A 102 39.06 12.56 20.67
C PRO A 102 37.86 12.57 21.61
N CYS A 103 37.93 11.78 22.69
CA CYS A 103 36.98 11.87 23.78
C CYS A 103 37.14 13.25 24.45
N VAL A 104 36.12 14.09 24.34
CA VAL A 104 36.03 15.31 25.15
C VAL A 104 35.41 14.94 26.51
N ASN A 105 36.10 15.27 27.59
CA ASN A 105 35.57 15.23 28.96
C ASN A 105 34.61 16.40 29.17
#